data_AF-A0A1N7J995-F1
#
_entry.id   AF-A0A1N7J995-F1
#
_cell.length_a   1.000
_cell.length_b   1.000
_cell.length_c   1.000
_cell.angle_alpha   90.00
_cell.angle_beta   90.00
_cell.angle_gamma   90.00
#
_symmetry.space_group_name_H-M   'P 1'
#
loop_
_entity.id
_entity.type
_entity.pdbx_description
1 polymer ?
#
loop_
_entity_poly.entity_id
_entity_poly.type
_entity_poly.pdbx_seq_one_letter_code
_entity_poly.pdbx_strand_id
1 'polypeptide(L)' 'MKGIKFYIWTGVIAYLSWPFYFLINQSHDYKNSDIVEAMGLVTAMLIVYVIILFLYFKKP' A
#
# COMPACT_ATOMS: atom_id res chain seq x y z
N MET A 1 -20.78 10.02 2.41
CA MET A 1 -19.86 9.43 1.41
C MET A 1 -18.59 10.26 1.11
N LYS A 2 -18.50 11.57 1.44
CA LYS A 2 -17.27 12.37 1.23
C LYS A 2 -16.06 11.93 2.09
N GLY A 3 -16.28 11.56 3.36
CA GLY A 3 -15.20 11.12 4.27
C GLY A 3 -14.54 9.79 3.84
N ILE A 4 -15.32 8.82 3.37
CA ILE A 4 -14.81 7.50 2.94
C ILE A 4 -13.81 7.64 1.80
N LYS A 5 -14.12 8.47 0.79
CA LYS A 5 -13.20 8.72 -0.33
C LYS A 5 -11.90 9.37 0.15
N PHE A 6 -11.96 10.32 1.09
CA PHE A 6 -10.76 10.97 1.65
C PHE A 6 -9.85 9.98 2.39
N TYR A 7 -10.39 9.10 3.23
CA TYR A 7 -9.59 8.09 3.95
C TYR A 7 -8.98 7.03 3.01
N ILE A 8 -9.71 6.66 1.95
CA ILE A 8 -9.17 5.75 0.92
C ILE A 8 -8.00 6.43 0.19
N TRP A 9 -8.16 7.66 -0.29
CA TRP A 9 -7.11 8.36 -1.04
C TRP A 9 -5.86 8.65 -0.20
N THR A 10 -6.03 9.11 1.04
CA THR A 10 -4.91 9.35 1.95
C THR A 10 -4.18 8.05 2.30
N GLY A 11 -4.92 6.95 2.55
CA GLY A 11 -4.33 5.63 2.77
C GLY A 11 -3.57 5.12 1.55
N VAL A 12 -4.13 5.27 0.34
CA VAL A 12 -3.47 4.85 -0.91
C VAL A 12 -2.20 5.65 -1.18
N ILE A 13 -2.24 6.99 -1.02
CA ILE A 13 -1.07 7.85 -1.24
C ILE A 13 0.04 7.53 -0.22
N ALA A 14 -0.32 7.40 1.07
CA ALA A 14 0.65 7.03 2.11
C ALA A 14 1.26 5.66 1.83
N TYR A 15 0.44 4.70 1.43
CA TYR A 15 0.91 3.36 1.11
C TYR A 15 1.83 3.33 -0.12
N LEU A 16 1.50 4.06 -1.20
CA LEU A 16 2.32 4.09 -2.43
C LEU A 16 3.62 4.88 -2.25
N SER A 17 3.67 5.83 -1.31
CA SER A 17 4.84 6.68 -1.09
C SER A 17 6.11 5.88 -0.76
N TRP A 18 5.99 4.80 0.01
CA TRP A 18 7.12 3.97 0.40
C TRP A 18 7.66 3.10 -0.75
N PRO A 19 6.85 2.33 -1.50
CA PRO A 19 7.29 1.63 -2.71
C PRO A 19 7.95 2.56 -3.72
N PHE A 20 7.39 3.75 -3.96
CA PHE A 20 7.99 4.70 -4.89
C PHE A 20 9.35 5.20 -4.39
N TYR A 21 9.47 5.57 -3.11
CA TYR A 21 10.74 5.96 -2.52
C TYR A 21 11.77 4.82 -2.58
N PHE A 22 11.38 3.61 -2.22
CA PHE A 22 12.23 2.43 -2.25
C PHE A 22 12.72 2.12 -3.67
N LEU A 23 11.81 2.09 -4.65
CA LEU A 23 12.14 1.79 -6.04
C LEU A 23 13.04 2.85 -6.68
N ILE A 24 12.83 4.14 -6.38
CA ILE A 24 13.62 5.22 -6.98
C ILE A 24 14.99 5.36 -6.31
N ASN A 25 15.05 5.25 -4.97
CA ASN A 25 16.21 5.70 -4.22
C ASN A 25 17.03 4.59 -3.55
N GLN A 26 16.47 3.39 -3.36
CA GLN A 26 17.17 2.32 -2.63
C GLN A 26 17.26 0.99 -3.39
N SER A 27 16.40 0.75 -4.38
CA SER A 27 16.33 -0.53 -5.08
C SER A 27 17.63 -0.96 -5.75
N HIS A 28 18.48 -0.01 -6.15
CA HIS A 28 19.76 -0.28 -6.80
C HIS A 28 20.77 -1.01 -5.90
N ASP A 29 20.59 -0.95 -4.57
CA ASP A 29 21.44 -1.64 -3.59
C ASP A 29 21.03 -3.09 -3.34
N TYR A 30 19.89 -3.53 -3.89
CA TYR A 30 19.30 -4.84 -3.64
C TYR A 30 19.31 -5.72 -4.88
N LYS A 31 19.29 -7.04 -4.67
CA LYS A 31 19.08 -7.98 -5.76
C LYS A 31 17.63 -7.90 -6.23
N ASN A 32 17.40 -8.17 -7.51
CA ASN A 32 16.06 -8.23 -8.09
C ASN A 32 15.12 -9.17 -7.32
N SER A 33 15.62 -10.28 -6.76
CA SER A 33 14.83 -11.19 -5.92
C SER A 33 14.25 -10.50 -4.70
N ASP A 34 15.07 -9.71 -4.01
CA ASP A 34 14.74 -9.10 -2.73
C ASP A 34 13.78 -7.92 -2.94
N ILE A 35 13.94 -7.21 -4.06
CA ILE A 35 13.01 -6.16 -4.51
C ILE A 35 11.63 -6.77 -4.78
N VAL A 36 11.56 -7.89 -5.51
CA VAL A 36 10.30 -8.55 -5.84
C VAL A 36 9.60 -9.06 -4.57
N GLU A 37 10.35 -9.64 -3.64
CA GLU A 37 9.82 -10.10 -2.35
C GLU A 37 9.26 -8.93 -1.52
N ALA A 38 10.02 -7.83 -1.40
CA ALA A 38 9.58 -6.63 -0.69
C ALA A 38 8.32 -6.02 -1.32
N MET A 39 8.27 -5.89 -2.65
CA MET A 39 7.09 -5.37 -3.35
C MET A 39 5.88 -6.30 -3.22
N GLY A 40 6.09 -7.61 -3.22
CA GLY A 40 5.05 -8.60 -2.96
C GLY A 40 4.45 -8.47 -1.56
N LEU A 41 5.32 -8.38 -0.54
CA LEU A 41 4.93 -8.20 0.86
C LEU A 41 4.12 -6.92 1.06
N VAL A 42 4.62 -5.81 0.52
CA VAL A 42 3.94 -4.52 0.60
C VAL A 42 2.57 -4.67 -0.05
N THR A 43 2.47 -5.20 -1.28
CA THR A 43 1.20 -5.41 -2.00
C THR A 43 0.17 -6.20 -1.19
N ALA A 44 0.61 -7.26 -0.49
CA ALA A 44 -0.25 -8.03 0.39
C ALA A 44 -0.81 -7.16 1.54
N MET A 45 0.01 -6.28 2.13
CA MET A 45 -0.45 -5.36 3.19
C MET A 45 -1.50 -4.35 2.68
N LEU A 46 -1.40 -3.85 1.44
CA LEU A 46 -2.44 -2.99 0.87
C LEU A 46 -3.77 -3.71 0.76
N ILE A 47 -3.75 -4.96 0.28
CA ILE A 47 -4.96 -5.77 0.13
C ILE A 47 -5.62 -5.94 1.50
N VAL A 48 -4.84 -6.26 2.54
CA VAL A 48 -5.34 -6.36 3.91
C VAL A 48 -5.94 -5.04 4.37
N TYR A 49 -5.27 -3.91 4.15
CA TYR A 49 -5.79 -2.59 4.50
C TYR A 49 -7.11 -2.26 3.80
N VAL A 50 -7.22 -2.55 2.49
CA VAL A 50 -8.45 -2.35 1.71
C VAL A 50 -9.58 -3.24 2.23
N ILE A 51 -9.30 -4.50 2.57
CA ILE A 51 -10.28 -5.42 3.17
C ILE A 51 -10.76 -4.88 4.53
N ILE A 52 -9.85 -4.41 5.38
CA ILE A 52 -10.20 -3.82 6.68
C ILE A 52 -11.10 -2.60 6.49
N LEU A 53 -10.73 -1.68 5.59
CA LEU A 53 -11.56 -0.51 5.28
C LEU A 53 -12.94 -0.92 4.74
N PHE A 54 -12.99 -1.93 3.86
CA PHE A 54 -14.23 -2.45 3.32
C PHE A 54 -15.13 -3.01 4.44
N LEU A 55 -14.58 -3.84 5.33
CA LEU A 55 -15.30 -4.39 6.47
C LEU A 55 -15.74 -3.31 7.47
N TYR A 56 -14.88 -2.32 7.73
CA TYR A 56 -15.18 -1.21 8.64
C TYR A 56 -16.30 -0.31 8.13
N PHE A 57 -16.33 -0.02 6.82
CA PHE A 57 -17.38 0.79 6.21
C PHE A 57 -18.58 -0.02 5.71
N LYS A 58 -18.50 -1.36 5.73
CA LYS A 58 -19.65 -2.24 5.55
C LYS A 58 -20.57 -2.04 6.75
N LYS A 59 -21.52 -1.10 6.60
CA LYS A 59 -22.66 -1.00 7.51
C LYS A 59 -23.35 -2.37 7.61
N PRO A 60 -23.90 -2.75 8.78
CA PRO A 60 -24.83 -3.86 8.86
C PRO A 60 -26.03 -3.64 7.92
#